data_AF-A0A2N2R4M5-F1
#
_entry.id   AF-A0A2N2R4M5-F1
#
_cell.length_a   1.000
_cell.length_b   1.000
_cell.length_c   1.000
_cell.angle_alpha   90.00
_cell.angle_beta   90.00
_cell.angle_gamma   90.00
#
_symmetry.space_group_name_H-M   'P 1'
#
loop_
_entity.id
_entity.type
_entity.pdbx_description
1 polymer ?
#
loop_
_entity_poly.entity_id
_entity_poly.type
_entity_poly.pdbx_seq_one_letter_code
_entity_poly.pdbx_strand_id
1 'polypeptide(L)'
;MAFSFKLPSIGQGGSSAQMTVSTEMSASKTPLPGFLAGQPVVQQMKILGGIFVALLLLIAGIVFHDSRESTHNTAYIAASGEMRMLSQRLAKASSLALQGNVVAFGQLKESRETFGKLFDQLSSGGEIGGVSVPASPDSVRPQLEALGQRWETTDKDADTVIAQEANLVALGKNVATIDSKNSAMLELTEQLATLKLQAGASSREIASSSQLVMLTQRIAKNASALLVGDEISPEVAFLLGKDTNAFRDILGGLSKGGNDADSRAKLDSLEAAFKEYQGAVSSILGNMQPLVLSKQAGSRIFRESEDLLKATDDLARGYQQGLTERGIYVILLIALTLLALATLVLLAKVYLDDTGRRAADAEEQRHASEQTNRENQDAILRLMNELGDLADGDLTVTATVSENITGAIADSINYTIEELRVLVGRINDAANRVTAATEIARQTSAELLDAAERQSSEIQEAGQSALAMARSMSEVSDNASESAQVARQSLQAAEKGTLAVQDSIKGMNEIRNQIQETSKR
;
A
#
# COMPACT_ATOMS: atom_id res chain seq x y z
N MET A 1 15.01 -19.09 0.72
CA MET A 1 16.32 -19.35 1.36
C MET A 1 16.80 -18.07 2.00
N ALA A 2 17.18 -18.09 3.28
CA ALA A 2 17.74 -16.93 3.97
C ALA A 2 19.27 -17.06 4.02
N PHE A 3 20.00 -16.09 3.48
CA PHE A 3 21.47 -16.08 3.53
C PHE A 3 21.95 -15.20 4.68
N SER A 4 22.57 -15.84 5.67
CA SER A 4 23.27 -15.18 6.77
C SER A 4 24.66 -14.74 6.34
N PHE A 5 24.93 -13.43 6.42
CA PHE A 5 26.29 -12.91 6.24
C PHE A 5 27.12 -13.11 7.51
N LYS A 6 28.30 -13.72 7.37
CA LYS A 6 29.22 -14.03 8.46
C LYS A 6 30.47 -13.16 8.30
N LEU A 7 30.71 -12.24 9.24
CA LEU A 7 31.95 -11.44 9.21
C LEU A 7 33.16 -12.27 9.68
N PRO A 8 34.37 -12.01 9.15
CA PRO A 8 35.59 -12.62 9.64
C PRO A 8 36.10 -11.90 10.91
N SER A 9 36.55 -12.67 11.90
CA SER A 9 37.28 -12.12 13.06
C SER A 9 38.75 -11.89 12.71
N ILE A 10 39.28 -10.72 13.05
CA ILE A 10 40.74 -10.47 13.07
C ILE A 10 41.15 -10.29 14.54
N GLY A 11 42.22 -10.98 14.93
CA GLY A 11 42.57 -11.22 16.32
C GLY A 11 43.23 -10.05 17.05
N GLN A 12 43.17 -10.10 18.38
CA GLN A 12 43.94 -9.24 19.27
C GLN A 12 45.40 -9.73 19.36
N GLY A 13 46.34 -8.80 19.20
CA GLY A 13 47.75 -8.96 19.52
C GLY A 13 48.33 -7.57 19.72
N GLY A 14 48.47 -7.14 20.98
CA GLY A 14 48.72 -5.74 21.30
C GLY A 14 50.20 -5.36 21.35
N SER A 15 50.47 -4.05 21.23
CA SER A 15 51.48 -3.38 22.05
C SER A 15 51.19 -1.89 22.14
N SER A 16 51.52 -1.29 23.27
CA SER A 16 51.34 0.13 23.56
C SER A 16 52.45 0.98 22.93
N ALA A 17 52.09 1.94 22.07
CA ALA A 17 53.01 2.98 21.59
C ALA A 17 52.31 4.34 21.42
N GLN A 18 52.76 5.27 22.26
CA GLN A 18 52.65 6.73 22.27
C GLN A 18 51.86 7.47 21.16
N MET A 19 51.00 8.40 21.62
CA MET A 19 50.57 9.56 20.84
C MET A 19 51.75 10.50 20.57
N THR A 20 52.14 10.68 19.30
CA THR A 20 52.44 11.96 18.61
C THR A 20 53.16 11.68 17.30
N VAL A 21 52.63 12.16 16.17
CA VAL A 21 53.31 12.98 15.15
C VAL A 21 52.20 13.52 14.23
N SER A 22 52.10 14.85 14.17
CA SER A 22 51.26 15.54 13.19
C SER A 22 51.93 15.43 11.81
N THR A 23 51.48 14.50 10.98
CA THR A 23 51.95 14.43 9.58
C THR A 23 51.16 15.42 8.74
N GLU A 24 51.79 16.53 8.37
CA GLU A 24 51.25 17.49 7.41
C GLU A 24 51.03 16.78 6.06
N MET A 25 49.77 16.45 5.76
CA MET A 25 49.40 15.87 4.48
C MET A 25 49.38 16.99 3.44
N SER A 26 50.55 17.24 2.84
CA SER A 26 50.74 18.22 1.77
C SER A 26 49.66 18.06 0.70
N ALA A 27 48.77 19.06 0.60
CA ALA A 27 47.66 19.04 -0.33
C ALA A 27 48.18 19.05 -1.77
N SER A 28 48.17 17.88 -2.42
CA SER A 28 48.52 17.78 -3.83
C SER A 28 47.52 18.60 -4.65
N LYS A 29 48.02 19.65 -5.30
CA LYS A 29 47.24 20.51 -6.18
C LYS A 29 46.88 19.76 -7.45
N THR A 30 45.89 18.85 -7.36
CA THR A 30 45.15 18.38 -8.52
C THR A 30 44.57 19.61 -9.24
N PRO A 31 44.97 19.87 -10.50
CA PRO A 31 44.53 21.06 -11.21
C PRO A 31 43.03 20.96 -11.48
N LEU A 32 42.31 22.04 -11.19
CA LEU A 32 40.92 22.19 -11.62
C LEU A 32 40.87 22.16 -13.16
N PRO A 33 39.83 21.58 -13.78
CA PRO A 33 39.63 21.66 -15.22
C PRO A 33 39.73 23.11 -15.73
N GLY A 34 40.41 23.32 -16.86
CA GLY A 34 40.79 24.66 -17.33
C GLY A 34 39.63 25.65 -17.51
N PHE A 35 38.40 25.16 -17.73
CA PHE A 35 37.19 25.99 -17.84
C PHE A 35 36.68 26.53 -16.49
N LEU A 36 37.11 25.96 -15.36
CA LEU A 36 36.77 26.40 -14.01
C LEU A 36 37.84 27.32 -13.41
N ALA A 37 39.12 27.09 -13.75
CA ALA A 37 40.29 27.69 -13.09
C ALA A 37 40.34 29.22 -13.06
N GLY A 38 39.62 29.91 -13.96
CA GLY A 38 39.57 31.38 -14.05
C GLY A 38 38.26 32.04 -13.57
N GLN A 39 37.27 31.28 -13.10
CA GLN A 39 35.96 31.84 -12.70
C GLN A 39 35.83 32.05 -11.19
N PRO A 40 34.98 33.00 -10.72
CA PRO A 40 34.66 33.15 -9.31
C PRO A 40 34.10 31.85 -8.71
N VAL A 41 34.42 31.56 -7.44
CA VAL A 41 33.99 30.35 -6.71
C VAL A 41 32.47 30.11 -6.83
N VAL A 42 31.67 31.17 -6.66
CA VAL A 42 30.20 31.13 -6.76
C VAL A 42 29.73 30.63 -8.14
N GLN A 43 30.47 30.95 -9.21
CA GLN A 43 30.15 30.54 -10.57
C GLN A 43 30.63 29.11 -10.84
N GLN A 44 31.80 28.71 -10.31
CA GLN A 44 32.24 27.31 -10.31
C GLN A 44 31.20 26.40 -9.63
N MET A 45 30.72 26.76 -8.44
CA MET A 45 29.69 26.01 -7.71
C MET A 45 28.38 25.89 -8.50
N LYS A 46 27.93 26.95 -9.17
CA LYS A 46 26.72 26.90 -10.02
C LYS A 46 26.88 25.94 -11.20
N ILE A 47 28.04 25.93 -11.85
CA ILE A 47 28.33 25.04 -12.99
C ILE A 47 28.43 23.58 -12.52
N LEU A 48 29.23 23.30 -11.48
CA LEU A 48 29.37 21.95 -10.91
C LEU A 48 28.04 21.41 -10.37
N GLY A 49 27.25 22.23 -9.67
CA GLY A 49 25.91 21.87 -9.20
C GLY A 49 24.95 21.57 -10.35
N GLY A 50 24.97 22.37 -11.42
CA GLY A 50 24.18 22.12 -12.63
C GLY A 50 24.54 20.81 -13.32
N ILE A 51 25.84 20.51 -13.45
CA ILE A 51 26.33 19.23 -14.00
C ILE A 51 25.89 18.05 -13.13
N PHE A 52 26.02 18.16 -11.80
CA PHE A 52 25.62 17.11 -10.88
C PHE A 52 24.11 16.80 -10.96
N VAL A 53 23.25 17.83 -11.01
CA VAL A 53 21.79 17.66 -11.20
C VAL A 53 21.48 17.04 -12.56
N ALA A 54 22.16 17.44 -13.64
CA ALA A 54 21.99 16.86 -14.96
C ALA A 54 22.38 15.36 -14.99
N LEU A 55 23.47 14.98 -14.32
CA LEU A 55 23.88 13.57 -14.17
C LEU A 55 22.85 12.76 -13.39
N LEU A 56 22.30 13.29 -12.29
CA LEU A 56 21.25 12.61 -11.53
C LEU A 56 19.97 12.40 -12.34
N LEU A 57 19.54 13.40 -13.12
CA LEU A 57 18.37 13.26 -14.01
C LEU A 57 18.61 12.21 -15.11
N LEU A 58 19.82 12.15 -15.67
CA LEU A 58 20.18 11.18 -16.70
C LEU A 58 20.26 9.75 -16.13
N ILE A 59 20.83 9.58 -14.93
CA ILE A 59 20.80 8.30 -14.19
C ILE A 59 19.34 7.87 -13.90
N ALA A 60 18.51 8.78 -13.39
CA ALA A 60 17.11 8.49 -13.10
C ALA A 60 16.31 8.10 -14.36
N GLY A 61 16.57 8.77 -15.49
CA GLY A 61 15.97 8.43 -16.79
C GLY A 61 16.35 7.03 -17.27
N ILE A 62 17.64 6.67 -17.20
CA ILE A 62 18.11 5.32 -17.57
C ILE A 62 17.51 4.25 -16.66
N VAL A 63 17.53 4.46 -15.33
CA VAL A 63 16.97 3.50 -14.36
C VAL A 63 15.45 3.33 -14.55
N PHE A 64 14.71 4.41 -14.84
CA PHE A 64 13.28 4.33 -15.13
C PHE A 64 12.99 3.55 -16.42
N HIS A 65 13.79 3.77 -17.47
CA HIS A 65 13.67 3.07 -18.74
C HIS A 65 13.96 1.57 -18.58
N ASP A 66 15.12 1.20 -18.02
CA ASP A 66 15.52 -0.20 -17.77
C ASP A 66 14.54 -0.91 -16.83
N SER A 67 14.04 -0.23 -15.77
CA SER A 67 13.03 -0.82 -14.88
C SER A 67 11.72 -1.15 -15.60
N ARG A 68 11.26 -0.25 -16.49
CA ARG A 68 10.05 -0.48 -17.29
C ARG A 68 10.25 -1.61 -18.31
N GLU A 69 11.37 -1.60 -19.03
CA GLU A 69 11.72 -2.63 -19.99
C GLU A 69 11.89 -4.01 -19.33
N SER A 70 12.54 -4.05 -18.16
CA SER A 70 12.69 -5.25 -17.32
C SER A 70 11.33 -5.82 -16.89
N THR A 71 10.35 -4.95 -16.62
CA THR A 71 9.00 -5.36 -16.23
C THR A 71 8.28 -6.02 -17.42
N HIS A 72 8.33 -5.42 -18.61
CA HIS A 72 7.79 -6.04 -19.82
C HIS A 72 8.49 -7.37 -20.15
N ASN A 73 9.83 -7.41 -20.09
CA ASN A 73 10.59 -8.61 -20.44
C ASN A 73 10.35 -9.77 -19.44
N THR A 74 10.10 -9.46 -18.17
CA THR A 74 9.67 -10.46 -17.18
C THR A 74 8.29 -11.05 -17.55
N ALA A 75 7.35 -10.22 -18.00
CA ALA A 75 6.04 -10.68 -18.47
C ALA A 75 6.14 -11.54 -19.74
N TYR A 76 7.01 -11.18 -20.70
CA TYR A 76 7.26 -11.99 -21.90
C TYR A 76 7.90 -13.36 -21.58
N ILE A 77 8.85 -13.41 -20.64
CA ILE A 77 9.45 -14.67 -20.16
C ILE A 77 8.41 -15.52 -19.43
N ALA A 78 7.52 -14.92 -18.64
CA ALA A 78 6.42 -15.63 -17.98
C ALA A 78 5.43 -16.22 -18.99
N ALA A 79 4.96 -15.43 -19.96
CA ALA A 79 4.05 -15.88 -21.02
C ALA A 79 4.65 -17.01 -21.87
N SER A 80 5.90 -16.86 -22.35
CA SER A 80 6.57 -17.92 -23.10
C SER A 80 6.83 -19.18 -22.23
N GLY A 81 7.10 -19.02 -20.94
CA GLY A 81 7.14 -20.12 -19.96
C GLY A 81 5.81 -20.87 -19.83
N GLU A 82 4.69 -20.15 -19.78
CA GLU A 82 3.35 -20.73 -19.74
C GLU A 82 3.01 -21.45 -21.06
N MET A 83 3.30 -20.84 -22.21
CA MET A 83 3.08 -21.47 -23.53
C MET A 83 3.84 -22.80 -23.69
N ARG A 84 5.04 -22.94 -23.11
CA ARG A 84 5.78 -24.22 -23.07
C ARG A 84 5.06 -25.31 -22.28
N MET A 85 4.42 -24.96 -21.17
CA MET A 85 3.60 -25.89 -20.40
C MET A 85 2.34 -26.26 -21.19
N LEU A 86 1.70 -25.25 -21.81
CA LEU A 86 0.48 -25.43 -22.60
C LEU A 86 0.70 -26.29 -23.85
N SER A 87 1.84 -26.23 -24.55
CA SER A 87 2.11 -27.12 -25.70
C SER A 87 2.15 -28.60 -25.30
N GLN A 88 2.72 -28.92 -24.14
CA GLN A 88 2.73 -30.27 -23.58
C GLN A 88 1.37 -30.68 -23.02
N ARG A 89 0.62 -29.73 -22.43
CA ARG A 89 -0.76 -29.96 -21.97
C ARG A 89 -1.70 -30.25 -23.14
N LEU A 90 -1.58 -29.52 -24.26
CA LEU A 90 -2.28 -29.77 -25.52
C LEU A 90 -2.02 -31.18 -26.05
N ALA A 91 -0.76 -31.61 -26.13
CA ALA A 91 -0.38 -32.96 -26.58
C ALA A 91 -1.03 -34.07 -25.75
N LYS A 92 -0.92 -33.97 -24.42
CA LYS A 92 -1.48 -34.94 -23.48
C LYS A 92 -3.01 -34.93 -23.50
N ALA A 93 -3.62 -33.74 -23.51
CA ALA A 93 -5.07 -33.59 -23.55
C ALA A 93 -5.65 -34.12 -24.87
N SER A 94 -4.99 -33.86 -26.01
CA SER A 94 -5.34 -34.42 -27.32
C SER A 94 -5.38 -35.94 -27.29
N SER A 95 -4.29 -36.60 -26.86
CA SER A 95 -4.20 -38.07 -26.81
C SER A 95 -5.31 -38.71 -25.95
N LEU A 96 -5.68 -38.08 -24.82
CA LEU A 96 -6.77 -38.54 -23.95
C LEU A 96 -8.16 -38.21 -24.51
N ALA A 97 -8.34 -37.06 -25.17
CA ALA A 97 -9.58 -36.66 -25.83
C ALA A 97 -9.91 -37.60 -27.01
N LEU A 98 -8.88 -38.05 -27.76
CA LEU A 98 -9.00 -39.08 -28.80
C LEU A 98 -9.49 -40.45 -28.29
N GLN A 99 -9.47 -40.68 -26.97
CA GLN A 99 -10.01 -41.87 -26.30
C GLN A 99 -11.42 -41.63 -25.71
N GLY A 100 -12.04 -40.47 -25.99
CA GLY A 100 -13.35 -40.10 -25.48
C GLY A 100 -13.36 -39.55 -24.05
N ASN A 101 -12.22 -39.10 -23.51
CA ASN A 101 -12.16 -38.55 -22.16
C ASN A 101 -12.67 -37.08 -22.13
N VAL A 102 -13.89 -36.89 -21.60
CA VAL A 102 -14.56 -35.58 -21.48
C VAL A 102 -13.72 -34.54 -20.72
N VAL A 103 -13.02 -34.93 -19.66
CA VAL A 103 -12.16 -33.99 -18.89
C VAL A 103 -10.99 -33.51 -19.75
N ALA A 104 -10.46 -34.38 -20.61
CA ALA A 104 -9.37 -34.02 -21.52
C ALA A 104 -9.82 -33.05 -22.63
N PHE A 105 -11.06 -33.10 -23.11
CA PHE A 105 -11.60 -32.08 -24.03
C PHE A 105 -11.63 -30.69 -23.39
N GLY A 106 -12.09 -30.59 -22.13
CA GLY A 106 -12.03 -29.34 -21.37
C GLY A 106 -10.60 -28.80 -21.24
N GLN A 107 -9.64 -29.67 -20.92
CA GLN A 107 -8.22 -29.30 -20.84
C GLN A 107 -7.62 -28.91 -22.19
N LEU A 108 -7.99 -29.58 -23.28
CA LEU A 108 -7.54 -29.27 -24.64
C LEU A 108 -8.03 -27.88 -25.08
N LYS A 109 -9.32 -27.60 -24.86
CA LYS A 109 -9.94 -26.31 -25.16
C LYS A 109 -9.33 -25.16 -24.35
N GLU A 110 -9.24 -25.30 -23.03
CA GLU A 110 -8.64 -24.29 -22.14
C GLU A 110 -7.17 -24.00 -22.50
N SER A 111 -6.41 -25.06 -22.84
CA SER A 111 -5.01 -24.90 -23.23
C SER A 111 -4.87 -24.20 -24.58
N ARG A 112 -5.78 -24.49 -25.53
CA ARG A 112 -5.81 -23.85 -26.85
C ARG A 112 -6.13 -22.36 -26.72
N GLU A 113 -7.22 -22.03 -26.03
CA GLU A 113 -7.68 -20.66 -25.82
C GLU A 113 -6.62 -19.81 -25.09
N THR A 114 -5.99 -20.36 -24.06
CA THR A 114 -4.93 -19.67 -23.31
C THR A 114 -3.66 -19.49 -24.15
N PHE A 115 -3.23 -20.51 -24.91
CA PHE A 115 -2.04 -20.42 -25.77
C PHE A 115 -2.25 -19.39 -26.89
N GLY A 116 -3.41 -19.42 -27.56
CA GLY A 116 -3.76 -18.44 -28.60
C GLY A 116 -3.79 -17.02 -28.06
N LYS A 117 -4.44 -16.80 -26.91
CA LYS A 117 -4.46 -15.49 -26.24
C LYS A 117 -3.06 -14.99 -25.90
N LEU A 118 -2.19 -15.84 -25.35
CA LEU A 118 -0.80 -15.46 -25.04
C LEU A 118 -0.01 -15.15 -26.31
N PHE A 119 -0.19 -15.93 -27.38
CA PHE A 119 0.43 -15.67 -28.68
C PHE A 119 0.00 -14.32 -29.25
N ASP A 120 -1.29 -14.01 -29.26
CA ASP A 120 -1.83 -12.73 -29.75
C ASP A 120 -1.31 -11.54 -28.93
N GLN A 121 -1.25 -11.69 -27.60
CA GLN A 121 -0.73 -10.66 -26.69
C GLN A 121 0.77 -10.41 -26.85
N LEU A 122 1.56 -11.42 -27.19
CA LEU A 122 2.97 -11.23 -27.57
C LEU A 122 3.07 -10.56 -28.94
N SER A 123 2.31 -11.03 -29.93
CA SER A 123 2.36 -10.54 -31.31
C SER A 123 1.91 -9.08 -31.49
N SER A 124 0.81 -8.70 -30.82
CA SER A 124 0.17 -7.38 -31.00
C SER A 124 0.31 -6.44 -29.79
N GLY A 125 0.80 -6.94 -28.66
CA GLY A 125 0.71 -6.26 -27.36
C GLY A 125 -0.64 -6.48 -26.68
N GLY A 126 -0.70 -6.17 -25.39
CA GLY A 126 -1.90 -6.42 -24.59
C GLY A 126 -1.62 -6.36 -23.08
N GLU A 127 -2.26 -7.22 -22.31
CA GLU A 127 -2.10 -7.32 -20.86
C GLU A 127 -1.76 -8.75 -20.44
N ILE A 128 -0.54 -8.94 -19.95
CA ILE A 128 -0.01 -10.24 -19.51
C ILE A 128 0.23 -10.16 -17.99
N GLY A 129 -0.48 -10.98 -17.22
CA GLY A 129 -0.30 -11.06 -15.76
C GLY A 129 -0.56 -9.75 -15.01
N GLY A 130 -1.44 -8.87 -15.52
CA GLY A 130 -1.69 -7.53 -14.93
C GLY A 130 -0.71 -6.44 -15.39
N VAL A 131 0.22 -6.76 -16.29
CA VAL A 131 1.17 -5.81 -16.89
C VAL A 131 0.74 -5.52 -18.33
N SER A 132 0.49 -4.25 -18.65
CA SER A 132 0.32 -3.82 -20.04
C SER A 132 1.67 -3.84 -20.74
N VAL A 133 1.77 -4.62 -21.82
CA VAL A 133 2.97 -4.81 -22.64
C VAL A 133 2.72 -4.36 -24.08
N PRO A 134 3.71 -3.75 -24.76
CA PRO A 134 3.65 -3.55 -26.20
C PRO A 134 3.77 -4.90 -26.94
N ALA A 135 3.77 -4.87 -28.27
CA ALA A 135 4.19 -6.02 -29.07
C ALA A 135 5.63 -6.42 -28.74
N SER A 136 5.97 -7.69 -28.97
CA SER A 136 7.31 -8.23 -28.78
C SER A 136 8.39 -7.42 -29.53
N PRO A 137 9.59 -7.24 -28.95
CA PRO A 137 10.68 -6.52 -29.61
C PRO A 137 11.09 -7.16 -30.95
N ASP A 138 11.56 -6.35 -31.90
CA ASP A 138 11.98 -6.85 -33.22
C ASP A 138 13.11 -7.90 -33.16
N SER A 139 13.90 -7.91 -32.08
CA SER A 139 14.96 -8.90 -31.84
C SER A 139 14.48 -10.35 -31.67
N VAL A 140 13.21 -10.56 -31.31
CA VAL A 140 12.59 -11.89 -31.16
C VAL A 140 11.52 -12.20 -32.22
N ARG A 141 11.34 -11.28 -33.19
CA ARG A 141 10.31 -11.38 -34.23
C ARG A 141 10.42 -12.65 -35.09
N PRO A 142 11.62 -13.09 -35.54
CA PRO A 142 11.75 -14.34 -36.28
C PRO A 142 11.30 -15.59 -35.50
N GLN A 143 11.58 -15.63 -34.19
CA GLN A 143 11.18 -16.71 -33.30
C GLN A 143 9.66 -16.72 -33.09
N LEU A 144 9.05 -15.54 -32.99
CA LEU A 144 7.61 -15.38 -32.85
C LEU A 144 6.85 -15.75 -34.13
N GLU A 145 7.37 -15.40 -35.32
CA GLU A 145 6.82 -15.81 -36.61
C GLU A 145 6.93 -17.33 -36.82
N ALA A 146 8.08 -17.93 -36.48
CA ALA A 146 8.27 -19.38 -36.53
C ALA A 146 7.35 -20.14 -35.55
N LEU A 147 7.10 -19.55 -34.37
CA LEU A 147 6.11 -20.06 -33.43
C LEU A 147 4.69 -19.97 -34.01
N GLY A 148 4.33 -18.84 -34.64
CA GLY A 148 3.02 -18.62 -35.24
C GLY A 148 2.66 -19.65 -36.31
N GLN A 149 3.59 -20.00 -37.20
CA GLN A 149 3.37 -21.01 -38.24
C GLN A 149 3.06 -22.41 -37.66
N ARG A 150 3.76 -22.78 -36.58
CA ARG A 150 3.54 -24.06 -35.86
C ARG A 150 2.24 -24.02 -35.06
N TRP A 151 1.95 -22.88 -34.45
CA TRP A 151 0.72 -22.65 -33.71
C TRP A 151 -0.52 -22.74 -34.61
N GLU A 152 -0.53 -22.08 -35.78
CA GLU A 152 -1.68 -22.09 -36.69
C GLU A 152 -2.10 -23.50 -37.13
N THR A 153 -1.12 -24.40 -37.32
CA THR A 153 -1.39 -25.81 -37.65
C THR A 153 -1.95 -26.56 -36.44
N THR A 154 -1.31 -26.40 -35.27
CA THR A 154 -1.77 -27.02 -34.01
C THR A 154 -3.18 -26.55 -33.62
N ASP A 155 -3.48 -25.27 -33.83
CA ASP A 155 -4.76 -24.64 -33.49
C ASP A 155 -5.92 -25.21 -34.31
N LYS A 156 -5.73 -25.35 -35.63
CA LYS A 156 -6.71 -25.98 -36.54
C LYS A 156 -6.94 -27.45 -36.24
N ASP A 157 -5.88 -28.18 -35.89
CA ASP A 157 -6.01 -29.58 -35.49
C ASP A 157 -6.71 -29.72 -34.13
N ALA A 158 -6.42 -28.84 -33.17
CA ALA A 158 -7.11 -28.81 -31.88
C ALA A 158 -8.60 -28.49 -32.05
N ASP A 159 -8.94 -27.50 -32.90
CA ASP A 159 -10.32 -27.17 -33.25
C ASP A 159 -11.04 -28.37 -33.90
N THR A 160 -10.37 -29.08 -34.82
CA THR A 160 -10.88 -30.29 -35.46
C THR A 160 -11.20 -31.39 -34.45
N VAL A 161 -10.32 -31.62 -33.46
CA VAL A 161 -10.57 -32.61 -32.38
C VAL A 161 -11.72 -32.17 -31.48
N ILE A 162 -11.73 -30.90 -31.04
CA ILE A 162 -12.78 -30.33 -30.16
C ILE A 162 -14.16 -30.39 -30.84
N ALA A 163 -14.25 -30.05 -32.13
CA ALA A 163 -15.49 -30.09 -32.90
C ALA A 163 -16.10 -31.51 -33.01
N GLN A 164 -15.32 -32.55 -32.73
CA GLN A 164 -15.72 -33.96 -32.79
C GLN A 164 -15.82 -34.62 -31.41
N GLU A 165 -15.84 -33.84 -30.32
CA GLU A 165 -16.01 -34.30 -28.93
C GLU A 165 -17.15 -35.33 -28.80
N ALA A 166 -18.35 -34.97 -29.25
CA ALA A 166 -19.52 -35.86 -29.15
C ALA A 166 -19.32 -37.21 -29.85
N ASN A 167 -18.63 -37.23 -31.00
CA ASN A 167 -18.37 -38.44 -31.77
C ASN A 167 -17.26 -39.30 -31.14
N LEU A 168 -16.21 -38.68 -30.60
CA LEU A 168 -15.12 -39.38 -29.90
C LEU A 168 -15.57 -39.95 -28.55
N VAL A 169 -16.41 -39.22 -27.80
CA VAL A 169 -17.06 -39.72 -26.57
C VAL A 169 -18.02 -40.87 -26.90
N ALA A 170 -18.79 -40.77 -27.99
CA ALA A 170 -19.65 -41.86 -28.46
C ALA A 170 -18.82 -43.11 -28.87
N LEU A 171 -17.70 -42.94 -29.58
CA LEU A 171 -16.76 -44.02 -29.90
C LEU A 171 -16.29 -44.74 -28.63
N GLY A 172 -15.79 -43.99 -27.63
CA GLY A 172 -15.34 -44.57 -26.35
C GLY A 172 -16.46 -45.35 -25.63
N LYS A 173 -17.68 -44.80 -25.58
CA LYS A 173 -18.84 -45.46 -24.99
C LYS A 173 -19.25 -46.73 -25.75
N ASN A 174 -19.23 -46.70 -27.09
CA ASN A 174 -19.57 -47.85 -27.92
C ASN A 174 -18.54 -48.98 -27.77
N VAL A 175 -17.25 -48.65 -27.73
CA VAL A 175 -16.18 -49.64 -27.50
C VAL A 175 -16.28 -50.22 -26.08
N ALA A 176 -16.50 -49.42 -25.05
CA ALA A 176 -16.75 -49.92 -23.69
C ALA A 176 -18.01 -50.81 -23.60
N THR A 177 -19.03 -50.55 -24.42
CA THR A 177 -20.23 -51.41 -24.53
C THR A 177 -19.89 -52.76 -25.15
N ILE A 178 -19.11 -52.76 -26.23
CA ILE A 178 -18.58 -53.98 -26.87
C ILE A 178 -17.74 -54.78 -25.86
N ASP A 179 -16.74 -54.16 -25.24
CA ASP A 179 -15.82 -54.82 -24.31
C ASP A 179 -16.54 -55.40 -23.08
N SER A 180 -17.49 -54.66 -22.48
CA SER A 180 -18.26 -55.13 -21.32
C SER A 180 -19.22 -56.28 -21.65
N LYS A 181 -19.74 -56.33 -22.88
CA LYS A 181 -20.64 -57.41 -23.36
C LYS A 181 -19.86 -58.60 -23.93
N ASN A 182 -18.58 -58.45 -24.26
CA ASN A 182 -17.73 -59.47 -24.86
C ASN A 182 -17.67 -60.76 -24.04
N SER A 183 -17.54 -60.66 -22.71
CA SER A 183 -17.48 -61.83 -21.83
C SER A 183 -18.78 -62.65 -21.86
N ALA A 184 -19.94 -61.98 -21.84
CA ALA A 184 -21.24 -62.65 -21.92
C ALA A 184 -21.50 -63.24 -23.32
N MET A 185 -21.09 -62.53 -24.37
CA MET A 185 -21.13 -63.03 -25.74
C MET A 185 -20.27 -64.29 -25.91
N LEU A 186 -19.03 -64.27 -25.38
CA LEU A 186 -18.11 -65.41 -25.39
C LEU A 186 -18.74 -66.61 -24.68
N GLU A 187 -19.16 -66.43 -23.42
CA GLU A 187 -19.78 -67.49 -22.61
C GLU A 187 -20.99 -68.13 -23.31
N LEU A 188 -21.89 -67.31 -23.87
CA LEU A 188 -23.05 -67.81 -24.62
C LEU A 188 -22.64 -68.59 -25.88
N THR A 189 -21.61 -68.16 -26.60
CA THR A 189 -21.10 -68.89 -27.78
C THR A 189 -20.40 -70.20 -27.41
N GLU A 190 -19.68 -70.26 -26.30
CA GLU A 190 -19.02 -71.48 -25.80
C GLU A 190 -20.03 -72.50 -25.27
N GLN A 191 -21.06 -72.04 -24.54
CA GLN A 191 -22.17 -72.88 -24.10
C GLN A 191 -22.96 -73.42 -25.29
N LEU A 192 -23.24 -72.59 -26.30
CA LEU A 192 -23.90 -73.02 -27.54
C LEU A 192 -23.07 -74.06 -28.32
N ALA A 193 -21.76 -73.86 -28.43
CA ALA A 193 -20.86 -74.82 -29.07
C ALA A 193 -20.85 -76.17 -28.33
N THR A 194 -20.86 -76.13 -26.99
CA THR A 194 -20.90 -77.32 -26.12
C THR A 194 -22.23 -78.07 -26.27
N LEU A 195 -23.37 -77.37 -26.23
CA LEU A 195 -24.69 -77.95 -26.43
C LEU A 195 -24.83 -78.59 -27.82
N LYS A 196 -24.38 -77.90 -28.88
CA LYS A 196 -24.40 -78.43 -30.26
C LYS A 196 -23.55 -79.70 -30.41
N LEU A 197 -22.41 -79.79 -29.70
CA LEU A 197 -21.59 -80.99 -29.69
C LEU A 197 -22.26 -82.14 -28.91
N GLN A 198 -22.93 -81.87 -27.79
CA GLN A 198 -23.66 -82.87 -27.00
C GLN A 198 -24.92 -83.39 -27.72
N ALA A 199 -25.64 -82.52 -28.43
CA ALA A 199 -26.84 -82.85 -29.19
C ALA A 199 -26.56 -83.61 -30.51
N GLY A 200 -25.29 -83.88 -30.84
CA GLY A 200 -24.92 -84.58 -32.07
C GLY A 200 -25.18 -83.76 -33.34
N ALA A 201 -25.06 -82.42 -33.26
CA ALA A 201 -25.31 -81.53 -34.39
C ALA A 201 -24.34 -81.77 -35.55
N SER A 202 -24.71 -81.32 -36.74
CA SER A 202 -23.88 -81.52 -37.93
C SER A 202 -22.52 -80.83 -37.81
N SER A 203 -21.48 -81.37 -38.47
CA SER A 203 -20.13 -80.77 -38.48
C SER A 203 -20.13 -79.30 -38.94
N ARG A 204 -21.10 -78.92 -39.79
CA ARG A 204 -21.32 -77.54 -40.23
C ARG A 204 -21.81 -76.63 -39.09
N GLU A 205 -22.73 -77.10 -38.25
CA GLU A 205 -23.23 -76.35 -37.10
C GLU A 205 -22.16 -76.20 -36.03
N ILE A 206 -21.42 -77.28 -35.71
CA ILE A 206 -20.30 -77.24 -34.76
C ILE A 206 -19.25 -76.22 -35.23
N ALA A 207 -18.83 -76.27 -36.50
CA ALA A 207 -17.90 -75.30 -37.07
C ALA A 207 -18.45 -73.86 -37.04
N SER A 208 -19.75 -73.69 -37.27
CA SER A 208 -20.43 -72.39 -37.18
C SER A 208 -20.40 -71.81 -35.77
N SER A 209 -20.71 -72.63 -34.75
CA SER A 209 -20.63 -72.21 -33.34
C SER A 209 -19.20 -71.86 -32.92
N SER A 210 -18.19 -72.65 -33.32
CA SER A 210 -16.78 -72.30 -33.09
C SER A 210 -16.34 -71.02 -33.81
N GLN A 211 -16.90 -70.74 -34.99
CA GLN A 211 -16.64 -69.49 -35.71
C GLN A 211 -17.24 -68.27 -34.99
N LEU A 212 -18.41 -68.40 -34.35
CA LEU A 212 -18.97 -67.34 -33.50
C LEU A 212 -18.04 -67.00 -32.33
N VAL A 213 -17.51 -68.00 -31.61
CA VAL A 213 -16.53 -67.82 -30.52
C VAL A 213 -15.36 -66.95 -30.97
N MET A 214 -14.73 -67.29 -32.10
CA MET A 214 -13.61 -66.53 -32.67
C MET A 214 -14.01 -65.10 -33.08
N LEU A 215 -15.21 -64.92 -33.64
CA LEU A 215 -15.71 -63.61 -34.06
C LEU A 215 -15.99 -62.67 -32.87
N THR A 216 -16.44 -63.13 -31.71
CA THR A 216 -16.63 -62.26 -30.51
C THR A 216 -15.32 -61.53 -30.17
N GLN A 217 -14.24 -62.31 -30.03
CA GLN A 217 -12.91 -61.83 -29.69
C GLN A 217 -12.33 -60.92 -30.79
N ARG A 218 -12.55 -61.25 -32.08
CA ARG A 218 -12.05 -60.43 -33.18
C ARG A 218 -12.77 -59.09 -33.29
N ILE A 219 -14.09 -59.06 -33.08
CA ILE A 219 -14.89 -57.82 -33.03
C ILE A 219 -14.43 -56.94 -31.88
N ALA A 220 -14.32 -57.47 -30.66
CA ALA A 220 -13.87 -56.70 -29.49
C ALA A 220 -12.45 -56.15 -29.70
N LYS A 221 -11.48 -56.99 -30.10
CA LYS A 221 -10.11 -56.57 -30.41
C LYS A 221 -10.06 -55.45 -31.46
N ASN A 222 -10.82 -55.57 -32.55
CA ASN A 222 -10.86 -54.55 -33.60
C ASN A 222 -11.51 -53.25 -33.11
N ALA A 223 -12.56 -53.33 -32.27
CA ALA A 223 -13.19 -52.15 -31.67
C ALA A 223 -12.24 -51.42 -30.70
N SER A 224 -11.56 -52.13 -29.80
CA SER A 224 -10.55 -51.53 -28.90
C SER A 224 -9.39 -50.91 -29.70
N ALA A 225 -8.96 -51.53 -30.81
CA ALA A 225 -7.90 -51.00 -31.66
C ALA A 225 -8.27 -49.65 -32.31
N LEU A 226 -9.54 -49.41 -32.66
CA LEU A 226 -10.01 -48.10 -33.16
C LEU A 226 -9.98 -47.02 -32.07
N LEU A 227 -10.15 -47.39 -30.80
CA LEU A 227 -10.12 -46.45 -29.67
C LEU A 227 -8.69 -46.10 -29.26
N VAL A 228 -7.81 -47.08 -29.15
CA VAL A 228 -6.44 -46.90 -28.62
C VAL A 228 -5.45 -46.46 -29.69
N GLY A 229 -5.66 -46.81 -30.97
CA GLY A 229 -4.75 -46.44 -32.05
C GLY A 229 -4.66 -44.93 -32.28
N ASP A 230 -3.46 -44.45 -32.61
CA ASP A 230 -3.20 -43.05 -32.99
C ASP A 230 -3.96 -42.64 -34.26
N GLU A 231 -4.04 -43.57 -35.21
CA GLU A 231 -4.79 -43.44 -36.46
C GLU A 231 -5.74 -44.63 -36.64
N ILE A 232 -6.93 -44.38 -37.19
CA ILE A 232 -7.87 -45.45 -37.53
C ILE A 232 -7.44 -46.09 -38.86
N SER A 233 -7.00 -47.35 -38.80
CA SER A 233 -6.77 -48.15 -39.99
C SER A 233 -8.09 -48.46 -40.71
N PRO A 234 -8.23 -48.13 -42.01
CA PRO A 234 -9.40 -48.50 -42.81
C PRO A 234 -9.65 -50.02 -42.85
N GLU A 235 -8.58 -50.82 -42.75
CA GLU A 235 -8.69 -52.29 -42.68
C GLU A 235 -9.37 -52.73 -41.38
N VAL A 236 -9.00 -52.17 -40.23
CA VAL A 236 -9.60 -52.51 -38.93
C VAL A 236 -11.08 -52.12 -38.91
N ALA A 237 -11.43 -50.95 -39.43
CA ALA A 237 -12.82 -50.51 -39.57
C ALA A 237 -13.62 -51.43 -40.51
N PHE A 238 -13.05 -51.81 -41.66
CA PHE A 238 -13.68 -52.75 -42.59
C PHE A 238 -13.86 -54.15 -41.99
N LEU A 239 -12.84 -54.68 -41.30
CA LEU A 239 -12.92 -55.96 -40.61
C LEU A 239 -13.98 -55.95 -39.51
N LEU A 240 -14.08 -54.88 -38.70
CA LEU A 240 -15.11 -54.75 -37.67
C LEU A 240 -16.53 -54.88 -38.27
N GLY A 241 -16.81 -54.21 -39.39
CA GLY A 241 -18.09 -54.32 -40.09
C GLY A 241 -18.31 -55.70 -40.71
N LYS A 242 -17.30 -56.26 -41.37
CA LYS A 242 -17.37 -57.60 -41.99
C LYS A 242 -17.63 -58.69 -40.94
N ASP A 243 -16.95 -58.62 -39.81
CA ASP A 243 -17.00 -59.62 -38.75
C ASP A 243 -18.34 -59.59 -38.01
N THR A 244 -18.87 -58.38 -37.76
CA THR A 244 -20.21 -58.19 -37.21
C THR A 244 -21.30 -58.73 -38.15
N ASN A 245 -21.17 -58.51 -39.47
CA ASN A 245 -22.08 -59.08 -40.45
C ASN A 245 -21.98 -60.62 -40.52
N ALA A 246 -20.76 -61.17 -40.52
CA ALA A 246 -20.56 -62.62 -40.49
C ALA A 246 -21.14 -63.27 -39.22
N PHE A 247 -21.01 -62.61 -38.05
CA PHE A 247 -21.62 -63.07 -36.81
C PHE A 247 -23.14 -63.14 -36.93
N ARG A 248 -23.77 -62.05 -37.41
CA ARG A 248 -25.22 -61.95 -37.64
C ARG A 248 -25.74 -63.04 -38.57
N ASP A 249 -25.06 -63.27 -39.69
CA ASP A 249 -25.49 -64.22 -40.71
C ASP A 249 -25.33 -65.68 -40.23
N ILE A 250 -24.27 -65.99 -39.48
CA ILE A 250 -24.08 -67.32 -38.85
C ILE A 250 -25.13 -67.54 -37.76
N LEU A 251 -25.37 -66.56 -36.89
CA LEU A 251 -26.37 -66.65 -35.81
C LEU A 251 -27.78 -66.90 -36.37
N GLY A 252 -28.18 -66.12 -37.37
CA GLY A 252 -29.46 -66.31 -38.06
C GLY A 252 -29.56 -67.63 -38.82
N GLY A 253 -28.44 -68.18 -39.29
CA GLY A 253 -28.36 -69.52 -39.87
C GLY A 253 -28.57 -70.64 -38.83
N LEU A 254 -27.94 -70.52 -37.66
CA LEU A 254 -28.10 -71.47 -36.55
C LEU A 254 -29.51 -71.40 -35.94
N SER A 255 -30.08 -70.21 -35.77
CA SER A 255 -31.46 -70.02 -35.26
C SER A 255 -32.52 -70.75 -36.11
N LYS A 256 -32.36 -70.73 -37.44
CA LYS A 256 -33.23 -71.45 -38.40
C LYS A 256 -33.00 -72.97 -38.47
N GLY A 257 -32.00 -73.50 -37.76
CA GLY A 257 -31.66 -74.92 -37.77
C GLY A 257 -32.59 -75.81 -36.93
N GLY A 258 -32.34 -77.11 -37.00
CA GLY A 258 -32.93 -78.10 -36.09
C GLY A 258 -32.33 -77.93 -34.69
N ASN A 259 -33.03 -77.22 -33.81
CA ASN A 259 -32.57 -76.89 -32.46
C ASN A 259 -33.48 -77.55 -31.41
N ASP A 260 -32.87 -78.15 -30.39
CA ASP A 260 -33.54 -78.49 -29.13
C ASP A 260 -33.92 -77.24 -28.32
N ALA A 261 -34.64 -77.44 -27.21
CA ALA A 261 -35.15 -76.34 -26.39
C ALA A 261 -34.03 -75.48 -25.77
N ASP A 262 -32.97 -76.12 -25.28
CA ASP A 262 -31.85 -75.43 -24.61
C ASP A 262 -31.00 -74.64 -25.62
N SER A 263 -30.72 -75.21 -26.80
CA SER A 263 -30.04 -74.54 -27.90
C SER A 263 -30.83 -73.32 -28.39
N ARG A 264 -32.17 -73.40 -28.48
CA ARG A 264 -33.02 -72.26 -28.81
C ARG A 264 -32.90 -71.15 -27.77
N ALA A 265 -33.08 -71.48 -26.49
CA ALA A 265 -32.98 -70.48 -25.41
C ALA A 265 -31.60 -69.78 -25.37
N LYS A 266 -30.51 -70.50 -25.69
CA LYS A 266 -29.17 -69.90 -25.81
C LYS A 266 -29.00 -69.06 -27.07
N LEU A 267 -29.57 -69.46 -28.21
CA LEU A 267 -29.59 -68.67 -29.44
C LEU A 267 -30.38 -67.37 -29.26
N ASP A 268 -31.55 -67.40 -28.63
CA ASP A 268 -32.37 -66.22 -28.34
C ASP A 268 -31.62 -65.25 -27.40
N SER A 269 -30.96 -65.78 -26.36
CA SER A 269 -30.12 -65.00 -25.45
C SER A 269 -28.93 -64.35 -26.16
N LEU A 270 -28.30 -65.09 -27.09
CA LEU A 270 -27.17 -64.62 -27.88
C LEU A 270 -27.60 -63.57 -28.92
N GLU A 271 -28.79 -63.68 -29.51
CA GLU A 271 -29.36 -62.68 -30.42
C GLU A 271 -29.68 -61.38 -29.68
N ALA A 272 -30.26 -61.47 -28.47
CA ALA A 272 -30.50 -60.30 -27.63
C ALA A 272 -29.20 -59.57 -27.27
N ALA A 273 -28.15 -60.29 -26.84
CA ALA A 273 -26.84 -59.71 -26.53
C ALA A 273 -26.13 -59.16 -27.78
N PHE A 274 -26.21 -59.87 -28.91
CA PHE A 274 -25.59 -59.44 -30.17
C PHE A 274 -26.23 -58.16 -30.74
N LYS A 275 -27.52 -57.93 -30.50
CA LYS A 275 -28.23 -56.73 -30.98
C LYS A 275 -27.64 -55.43 -30.41
N GLU A 276 -27.20 -55.43 -29.15
CA GLU A 276 -26.48 -54.30 -28.54
C GLU A 276 -25.11 -54.09 -29.22
N TYR A 277 -24.38 -55.17 -29.45
CA TYR A 277 -23.11 -55.21 -30.19
C TYR A 277 -23.24 -54.59 -31.59
N GLN A 278 -24.26 -55.01 -32.35
CA GLN A 278 -24.54 -54.50 -33.69
C GLN A 278 -24.89 -52.99 -33.67
N GLY A 279 -25.61 -52.54 -32.65
CA GLY A 279 -25.91 -51.11 -32.45
C GLY A 279 -24.65 -50.28 -32.21
N ALA A 280 -23.78 -50.73 -31.30
CA ALA A 280 -22.51 -50.08 -30.99
C ALA A 280 -21.58 -50.01 -32.22
N VAL A 281 -21.40 -51.14 -32.94
CA VAL A 281 -20.60 -51.17 -34.16
C VAL A 281 -21.18 -50.28 -35.26
N SER A 282 -22.51 -50.28 -35.46
CA SER A 282 -23.17 -49.42 -36.45
C SER A 282 -22.94 -47.93 -36.15
N SER A 283 -22.98 -47.53 -34.88
CA SER A 283 -22.70 -46.15 -34.45
C SER A 283 -21.24 -45.73 -34.68
N ILE A 284 -20.28 -46.64 -34.47
CA ILE A 284 -18.85 -46.43 -34.79
C ILE A 284 -18.66 -46.25 -36.31
N LEU A 285 -19.16 -47.18 -37.11
CA LEU A 285 -18.98 -47.16 -38.57
C LEU A 285 -19.71 -45.99 -39.24
N GLY A 286 -20.86 -45.58 -38.71
CA GLY A 286 -21.63 -44.43 -39.23
C GLY A 286 -20.92 -43.08 -39.12
N ASN A 287 -19.96 -42.94 -38.19
CA ASN A 287 -19.20 -41.71 -37.95
C ASN A 287 -17.72 -41.82 -38.36
N MET A 288 -17.38 -42.80 -39.20
CA MET A 288 -15.98 -43.17 -39.48
C MET A 288 -15.14 -42.01 -40.05
N GLN A 289 -15.66 -41.24 -41.01
CA GLN A 289 -14.89 -40.14 -41.63
C GLN A 289 -14.53 -39.02 -40.63
N PRO A 290 -15.47 -38.47 -39.83
CA PRO A 290 -15.11 -37.55 -38.74
C PRO A 290 -14.11 -38.13 -37.73
N LEU A 291 -14.27 -39.41 -37.34
CA LEU A 291 -13.37 -40.07 -36.40
C LEU A 291 -11.94 -40.20 -36.95
N VAL A 292 -11.78 -40.58 -38.23
CA VAL A 292 -10.47 -40.66 -38.91
C VAL A 292 -9.79 -39.29 -38.93
N LEU A 293 -10.50 -38.23 -39.34
CA LEU A 293 -9.96 -36.87 -39.39
C LEU A 293 -9.53 -36.38 -38.00
N SER A 294 -10.34 -36.65 -36.98
CA SER A 294 -10.03 -36.29 -35.59
C SER A 294 -8.78 -37.00 -35.08
N LYS A 295 -8.68 -38.31 -35.31
CA LYS A 295 -7.53 -39.13 -34.93
C LYS A 295 -6.24 -38.64 -35.59
N GLN A 296 -6.28 -38.36 -36.89
CA GLN A 296 -5.14 -37.78 -37.62
C GLN A 296 -4.74 -36.40 -37.08
N ALA A 297 -5.70 -35.51 -36.82
CA ALA A 297 -5.44 -34.20 -36.23
C ALA A 297 -4.81 -34.32 -34.83
N GLY A 298 -5.40 -35.11 -33.94
CA GLY A 298 -4.86 -35.29 -32.59
C GLY A 298 -3.50 -36.00 -32.55
N SER A 299 -3.22 -36.90 -33.49
CA SER A 299 -1.90 -37.50 -33.70
C SER A 299 -0.86 -36.47 -34.17
N ARG A 300 -1.24 -35.53 -35.06
CA ARG A 300 -0.37 -34.41 -35.44
C ARG A 300 -0.08 -33.49 -34.26
N ILE A 301 -1.08 -33.07 -33.48
CA ILE A 301 -0.88 -32.28 -32.25
C ILE A 301 0.15 -32.95 -31.33
N PHE A 302 0.04 -34.27 -31.12
CA PHE A 302 0.98 -34.99 -30.26
C PHE A 302 2.40 -35.00 -30.86
N ARG A 303 2.53 -35.30 -32.15
CA ARG A 303 3.82 -35.42 -32.87
C ARG A 303 4.54 -34.08 -33.04
N GLU A 304 3.80 -33.01 -33.30
CA GLU A 304 4.32 -31.65 -33.50
C GLU A 304 4.48 -30.89 -32.17
N SER A 305 4.03 -31.45 -31.04
CA SER A 305 4.13 -30.79 -29.73
C SER A 305 5.56 -30.56 -29.24
N GLU A 306 6.51 -31.44 -29.58
CA GLU A 306 7.94 -31.23 -29.31
C GLU A 306 8.48 -30.06 -30.12
N ASP A 307 8.03 -29.92 -31.36
CA ASP A 307 8.38 -28.82 -32.25
C ASP A 307 7.76 -27.48 -31.78
N LEU A 308 6.52 -27.50 -31.27
CA LEU A 308 5.88 -26.34 -30.66
C LEU A 308 6.55 -25.97 -29.31
N LEU A 309 6.94 -26.97 -28.50
CA LEU A 309 7.73 -26.78 -27.28
C LEU A 309 9.10 -26.16 -27.59
N LYS A 310 9.76 -26.62 -28.66
CA LYS A 310 11.06 -26.07 -29.09
C LYS A 310 10.93 -24.61 -29.56
N ALA A 311 9.91 -24.29 -30.37
CA ALA A 311 9.68 -22.92 -30.81
C ALA A 311 9.35 -21.96 -29.65
N THR A 312 8.61 -22.43 -28.64
CA THR A 312 8.35 -21.66 -27.41
C THR A 312 9.58 -21.54 -26.49
N ASP A 313 10.48 -22.53 -26.47
CA ASP A 313 11.79 -22.43 -25.80
C ASP A 313 12.75 -21.46 -26.52
N ASP A 314 12.82 -21.52 -27.86
CA ASP A 314 13.62 -20.59 -28.67
C ASP A 314 13.15 -19.14 -28.48
N LEU A 315 11.83 -18.91 -28.42
CA LEU A 315 11.25 -17.60 -28.10
C LEU A 315 11.57 -17.14 -26.67
N ALA A 316 11.42 -18.03 -25.67
CA ALA A 316 11.78 -17.74 -24.28
C ALA A 316 13.27 -17.38 -24.13
N ARG A 317 14.16 -18.09 -24.85
CA ARG A 317 15.59 -17.79 -24.90
C ARG A 317 15.88 -16.47 -25.60
N GLY A 318 15.11 -16.08 -26.61
CA GLY A 318 15.18 -14.76 -27.24
C GLY A 318 14.96 -13.62 -26.23
N TYR A 319 13.87 -13.69 -25.45
CA TYR A 319 13.61 -12.71 -24.39
C TYR A 319 14.71 -12.67 -23.32
N GLN A 320 15.25 -13.83 -22.94
CA GLN A 320 16.37 -13.90 -22.00
C GLN A 320 17.67 -13.32 -22.58
N GLN A 321 17.96 -13.53 -23.87
CA GLN A 321 19.19 -13.00 -24.49
C GLN A 321 19.22 -11.48 -24.56
N GLY A 322 18.07 -10.82 -24.72
CA GLY A 322 17.96 -9.35 -24.61
C GLY A 322 18.43 -8.79 -23.26
N LEU A 323 18.44 -9.59 -22.19
CA LEU A 323 19.01 -9.19 -20.89
C LEU A 323 20.55 -9.06 -20.93
N THR A 324 21.22 -9.65 -21.92
CA THR A 324 22.70 -9.62 -22.04
C THR A 324 23.19 -8.24 -22.46
N GLU A 325 22.41 -7.49 -23.25
CA GLU A 325 22.73 -6.12 -23.65
C GLU A 325 22.70 -5.13 -22.45
N ARG A 326 22.05 -5.51 -21.33
CA ARG A 326 22.11 -4.76 -20.06
C ARG A 326 23.53 -4.62 -19.52
N GLY A 327 24.49 -5.45 -19.94
CA GLY A 327 25.91 -5.28 -19.59
C GLY A 327 26.43 -3.88 -19.94
N ILE A 328 26.04 -3.33 -21.09
CA ILE A 328 26.43 -1.98 -21.51
C ILE A 328 25.73 -0.92 -20.66
N TYR A 329 24.42 -1.07 -20.40
CA TYR A 329 23.66 -0.16 -19.54
C TYR A 329 24.17 -0.13 -18.09
N VAL A 330 24.56 -1.28 -17.53
CA VAL A 330 25.14 -1.37 -16.18
C VAL A 330 26.52 -0.70 -16.13
N ILE A 331 27.38 -0.92 -17.13
CA ILE A 331 28.68 -0.25 -17.24
C ILE A 331 28.50 1.28 -17.37
N LEU A 332 27.54 1.73 -18.19
CA LEU A 332 27.20 3.14 -18.36
C LEU A 332 26.69 3.75 -17.05
N LEU A 333 25.82 3.07 -16.32
CA LEU A 333 25.34 3.51 -14.99
C LEU A 333 26.49 3.62 -13.98
N ILE A 334 27.40 2.65 -13.93
CA ILE A 334 28.59 2.71 -13.07
C ILE A 334 29.46 3.92 -13.44
N ALA A 335 29.73 4.14 -14.73
CA ALA A 335 30.53 5.28 -15.19
C ALA A 335 29.88 6.63 -14.85
N LEU A 336 28.57 6.78 -15.04
CA LEU A 336 27.82 7.99 -14.67
C LEU A 336 27.81 8.22 -13.15
N THR A 337 27.67 7.15 -12.36
CA THR A 337 27.68 7.24 -10.89
C THR A 337 29.06 7.66 -10.37
N LEU A 338 30.14 7.12 -10.94
CA LEU A 338 31.52 7.55 -10.63
C LEU A 338 31.77 9.00 -11.03
N LEU A 339 31.26 9.43 -12.19
CA LEU A 339 31.37 10.82 -12.65
C LEU A 339 30.62 11.79 -11.71
N ALA A 340 29.40 11.44 -11.29
CA ALA A 340 28.63 12.20 -10.30
C ALA A 340 29.39 12.32 -8.97
N LEU A 341 29.98 11.22 -8.48
CA LEU A 341 30.81 11.22 -7.28
C LEU A 341 32.03 12.15 -7.43
N ALA A 342 32.71 12.13 -8.57
CA ALA A 342 33.85 13.01 -8.86
C ALA A 342 33.44 14.49 -8.88
N THR A 343 32.29 14.84 -9.44
CA THR A 343 31.76 16.22 -9.40
C THR A 343 31.42 16.69 -7.99
N LEU A 344 30.93 15.78 -7.13
CA LEU A 344 30.65 16.08 -5.72
C LEU A 344 31.94 16.33 -4.92
N VAL A 345 32.99 15.53 -5.14
CA VAL A 345 34.31 15.75 -4.52
C VAL A 345 34.92 17.09 -4.96
N LEU A 346 34.81 17.45 -6.25
CA LEU A 346 35.27 18.76 -6.75
C LEU A 346 34.49 19.91 -6.11
N LEU A 347 33.17 19.78 -5.96
CA LEU A 347 32.32 20.81 -5.32
C LEU A 347 32.70 20.98 -3.83
N ALA A 348 32.95 19.89 -3.11
CA ALA A 348 33.43 19.93 -1.73
C ALA A 348 34.81 20.60 -1.61
N LYS A 349 35.75 20.31 -2.52
CA LYS A 349 37.06 20.99 -2.54
C LYS A 349 36.91 22.50 -2.76
N VAL A 350 36.12 22.92 -3.74
CA VAL A 350 35.89 24.34 -4.07
C VAL A 350 35.27 25.09 -2.88
N TYR A 351 34.40 24.45 -2.10
CA TYR A 351 33.86 25.01 -0.86
C TYR A 351 34.92 25.20 0.24
N LEU A 352 35.79 24.21 0.44
CA LEU A 352 36.86 24.27 1.45
C LEU A 352 37.94 25.29 1.09
N ASP A 353 38.38 25.34 -0.18
CA ASP A 353 39.40 26.28 -0.67
C ASP A 353 38.96 27.76 -0.54
N ASP A 354 37.67 28.05 -0.73
CA ASP A 354 37.08 29.40 -0.55
C ASP A 354 36.96 29.78 0.93
N THR A 355 36.57 28.83 1.78
CA THR A 355 36.47 29.05 3.23
C THR A 355 37.84 29.40 3.84
N GLY A 356 38.92 28.74 3.39
CA GLY A 356 40.28 29.02 3.84
C GLY A 356 40.81 30.41 3.47
N ARG A 357 40.45 30.95 2.29
CA ARG A 357 40.90 32.29 1.86
C ARG A 357 40.29 33.41 2.70
N ARG A 358 38.99 33.33 2.98
CA ARG A 358 38.26 34.33 3.77
C ARG A 358 38.74 34.44 5.22
N ALA A 359 39.41 33.41 5.74
CA ALA A 359 40.02 33.45 7.07
C ALA A 359 41.30 34.31 7.09
N ALA A 360 42.12 34.24 6.02
CA ALA A 360 43.37 35.01 5.93
C ALA A 360 43.11 36.52 5.75
N ASP A 361 42.17 36.89 4.88
CA ASP A 361 41.80 38.31 4.64
C ASP A 361 41.29 39.01 5.92
N ALA A 362 40.79 38.26 6.89
CA ALA A 362 40.30 38.77 8.18
C ALA A 362 41.42 39.02 9.22
N GLU A 363 42.59 38.41 9.06
CA GLU A 363 43.74 38.62 9.97
C GLU A 363 44.49 39.92 9.62
N GLU A 364 44.65 40.23 8.34
CA GLU A 364 45.36 41.44 7.89
C GLU A 364 44.65 42.74 8.34
N GLN A 365 43.31 42.72 8.42
CA GLN A 365 42.52 43.84 8.94
C GLN A 365 42.70 44.09 10.45
N ARG A 366 43.15 43.10 11.24
CA ARG A 366 43.33 43.29 12.70
C ARG A 366 44.51 44.22 13.01
N HIS A 367 45.65 44.04 12.36
CA HIS A 367 46.87 44.77 12.70
C HIS A 367 46.77 46.29 12.48
N ALA A 368 46.03 46.74 11.47
CA ALA A 368 45.77 48.16 11.26
C ALA A 368 44.96 48.80 12.40
N SER A 369 44.09 48.03 13.07
CA SER A 369 43.26 48.50 14.19
C SER A 369 44.05 48.62 15.50
N GLU A 370 45.07 47.78 15.71
CA GLU A 370 45.85 47.74 16.96
C GLU A 370 46.62 49.03 17.23
N GLN A 371 47.10 49.71 16.17
CA GLN A 371 47.93 50.90 16.31
C GLN A 371 47.10 52.12 16.75
N THR A 372 45.97 52.38 16.09
CA THR A 372 44.98 53.39 16.50
C THR A 372 44.42 53.12 17.90
N ASN A 373 44.25 51.84 18.26
CA ASN A 373 43.76 51.47 19.59
C ASN A 373 44.75 51.81 20.73
N ARG A 374 46.06 51.91 20.47
CA ARG A 374 47.03 52.34 21.50
C ARG A 374 46.94 53.84 21.79
N GLU A 375 46.87 54.65 20.75
CA GLU A 375 46.69 56.12 20.87
C GLU A 375 45.36 56.46 21.57
N ASN A 376 44.29 55.71 21.26
CA ASN A 376 43.03 55.81 21.98
C ASN A 376 43.14 55.41 23.47
N GLN A 377 43.87 54.36 23.81
CA GLN A 377 44.01 53.91 25.21
C GLN A 377 44.73 54.94 26.09
N ASP A 378 45.80 55.57 25.62
CA ASP A 378 46.48 56.63 26.38
C ASP A 378 45.58 57.85 26.60
N ALA A 379 44.80 58.24 25.58
CA ALA A 379 43.82 59.32 25.67
C ALA A 379 42.64 58.99 26.63
N ILE A 380 42.26 57.71 26.76
CA ILE A 380 41.24 57.22 27.70
C ILE A 380 41.79 57.20 29.13
N LEU A 381 43.00 56.68 29.36
CA LEU A 381 43.60 56.59 30.70
C LEU A 381 43.75 57.95 31.37
N ARG A 382 44.09 58.99 30.59
CA ARG A 382 44.13 60.36 31.10
C ARG A 382 42.74 60.86 31.51
N LEU A 383 41.72 60.65 30.67
CA LEU A 383 40.34 61.02 30.99
C LEU A 383 39.83 60.27 32.23
N MET A 384 40.15 58.97 32.38
CA MET A 384 39.75 58.21 33.57
C MET A 384 40.31 58.79 34.88
N ASN A 385 41.56 59.28 34.88
CA ASN A 385 42.13 59.95 36.04
C ASN A 385 41.45 61.30 36.32
N GLU A 386 41.16 62.09 35.28
CA GLU A 386 40.43 63.37 35.42
C GLU A 386 38.95 63.21 35.83
N LEU A 387 38.40 61.98 35.73
CA LEU A 387 37.05 61.62 36.20
C LEU A 387 37.03 60.87 37.55
N GLY A 388 38.17 60.67 38.20
CA GLY A 388 38.25 60.01 39.51
C GLY A 388 37.44 60.75 40.58
N ASP A 389 37.69 62.06 40.70
CA ASP A 389 37.04 62.92 41.70
C ASP A 389 35.51 63.05 41.49
N LEU A 390 35.05 62.91 40.23
CA LEU A 390 33.62 62.87 39.90
C LEU A 390 32.93 61.60 40.46
N ALA A 391 33.63 60.47 40.50
CA ALA A 391 33.08 59.22 41.02
C ALA A 391 32.80 59.29 42.53
N ASP A 392 33.58 60.08 43.27
CA ASP A 392 33.38 60.38 44.69
C ASP A 392 32.29 61.46 44.94
N GLY A 393 31.67 61.97 43.87
CA GLY A 393 30.52 62.89 43.92
C GLY A 393 30.89 64.38 43.96
N ASP A 394 32.15 64.75 43.73
CA ASP A 394 32.55 66.15 43.65
C ASP A 394 32.13 66.75 42.30
N LEU A 395 30.92 67.34 42.27
CA LEU A 395 30.41 68.09 41.12
C LEU A 395 31.01 69.51 41.02
N THR A 396 32.21 69.77 41.54
CA THR A 396 32.96 71.03 41.35
C THR A 396 34.14 70.92 40.38
N VAL A 397 34.54 69.70 40.00
CA VAL A 397 35.64 69.44 39.06
C VAL A 397 35.23 69.59 37.59
N THR A 398 36.20 69.77 36.70
CA THR A 398 36.01 69.87 35.24
C THR A 398 37.10 69.11 34.48
N ALA A 399 36.72 68.27 33.52
CA ALA A 399 37.66 67.52 32.69
C ALA A 399 38.26 68.38 31.55
N THR A 400 39.50 68.09 31.17
CA THR A 400 40.26 68.86 30.15
C THR A 400 39.86 68.46 28.73
N VAL A 401 39.35 69.41 27.94
CA VAL A 401 39.03 69.18 26.52
C VAL A 401 40.31 69.24 25.68
N SER A 402 40.52 68.24 24.82
CA SER A 402 41.66 68.15 23.88
C SER A 402 41.19 67.80 22.47
N GLU A 403 42.06 67.90 21.46
CA GLU A 403 41.71 67.66 20.05
C GLU A 403 41.63 66.15 19.67
N ASN A 404 41.91 65.26 20.62
CA ASN A 404 41.84 63.81 20.44
C ASN A 404 40.39 63.27 20.53
N ILE A 405 40.18 61.99 20.18
CA ILE A 405 38.84 61.36 20.17
C ILE A 405 38.11 61.41 21.53
N THR A 406 38.84 61.51 22.64
CA THR A 406 38.26 61.66 23.98
C THR A 406 37.84 63.09 24.34
N GLY A 407 38.19 64.11 23.53
CA GLY A 407 37.82 65.51 23.76
C GLY A 407 36.31 65.75 23.75
N ALA A 408 35.60 65.18 22.78
CA ALA A 408 34.14 65.24 22.72
C ALA A 408 33.47 64.48 23.90
N ILE A 409 34.15 63.46 24.44
CA ILE A 409 33.69 62.75 25.64
C ILE A 409 33.90 63.62 26.89
N ALA A 410 35.06 64.28 27.03
CA ALA A 410 35.33 65.21 28.12
C ALA A 410 34.30 66.36 28.16
N ASP A 411 33.96 66.93 27.00
CA ASP A 411 32.92 67.96 26.87
C ASP A 411 31.52 67.42 27.24
N SER A 412 31.16 66.23 26.76
CA SER A 412 29.90 65.55 27.11
C SER A 412 29.80 65.24 28.61
N ILE A 413 30.91 64.88 29.25
CA ILE A 413 30.96 64.65 30.70
C ILE A 413 30.86 65.98 31.46
N ASN A 414 31.55 67.04 31.03
CA ASN A 414 31.38 68.37 31.64
C ASN A 414 29.92 68.87 31.57
N TYR A 415 29.24 68.67 30.43
CA TYR A 415 27.81 68.92 30.31
C TYR A 415 26.98 68.05 31.28
N THR A 416 27.35 66.77 31.42
CA THR A 416 26.70 65.84 32.35
C THR A 416 26.92 66.24 33.82
N ILE A 417 28.08 66.76 34.20
CA ILE A 417 28.37 67.26 35.56
C ILE A 417 27.43 68.43 35.89
N GLU A 418 27.22 69.36 34.97
CA GLU A 418 26.32 70.51 35.19
C GLU A 418 24.84 70.07 35.24
N GLU A 419 24.38 69.18 34.35
CA GLU A 419 23.03 68.61 34.44
C GLU A 419 22.82 67.78 35.71
N LEU A 420 23.84 67.04 36.18
CA LEU A 420 23.82 66.33 37.46
C LEU A 420 23.76 67.32 38.64
N ARG A 421 24.47 68.45 38.58
CA ARG A 421 24.40 69.51 39.60
C ARG A 421 23.00 70.12 39.65
N VAL A 422 22.38 70.39 38.50
CA VAL A 422 20.97 70.83 38.41
C VAL A 422 20.02 69.76 38.95
N LEU A 423 20.24 68.49 38.60
CA LEU A 423 19.41 67.37 39.07
C LEU A 423 19.52 67.16 40.58
N VAL A 424 20.73 67.18 41.15
CA VAL A 424 20.95 67.07 42.61
C VAL A 424 20.32 68.27 43.33
N GLY A 425 20.38 69.47 42.76
CA GLY A 425 19.63 70.63 43.25
C GLY A 425 18.11 70.39 43.27
N ARG A 426 17.54 69.83 42.20
CA ARG A 426 16.11 69.46 42.13
C ARG A 426 15.75 68.32 43.07
N ILE A 427 16.63 67.34 43.28
CA ILE A 427 16.44 66.24 44.24
C ILE A 427 16.44 66.77 45.67
N ASN A 428 17.33 67.71 46.01
CA ASN A 428 17.36 68.35 47.31
C ASN A 428 16.07 69.17 47.55
N ASP A 429 15.64 69.97 46.58
CA ASP A 429 14.36 70.69 46.67
C ASP A 429 13.15 69.74 46.79
N ALA A 430 13.14 68.63 46.03
CA ALA A 430 12.12 67.59 46.15
C ALA A 430 12.15 66.88 47.51
N ALA A 431 13.33 66.59 48.07
CA ALA A 431 13.48 65.99 49.39
C ALA A 431 12.98 66.93 50.50
N ASN A 432 13.25 68.24 50.39
CA ASN A 432 12.71 69.25 51.31
C ASN A 432 11.18 69.32 51.21
N ARG A 433 10.60 69.26 50.00
CA ARG A 433 9.15 69.17 49.79
C ARG A 433 8.54 67.88 50.35
N VAL A 434 9.19 66.73 50.19
CA VAL A 434 8.76 65.45 50.78
C VAL A 434 8.83 65.50 52.30
N THR A 435 9.88 66.11 52.87
CA THR A 435 9.99 66.31 54.33
C THR A 435 8.85 67.17 54.86
N ALA A 436 8.56 68.30 54.21
CA ALA A 436 7.42 69.15 54.57
C ALA A 436 6.07 68.43 54.43
N ALA A 437 5.87 67.68 53.33
CA ALA A 437 4.66 66.90 53.11
C ALA A 437 4.51 65.75 54.12
N THR A 438 5.61 65.13 54.55
CA THR A 438 5.62 64.09 55.59
C THR A 438 5.26 64.66 56.95
N GLU A 439 5.71 65.87 57.28
CA GLU A 439 5.33 66.54 58.53
C GLU A 439 3.84 66.96 58.53
N ILE A 440 3.32 67.44 57.40
CA ILE A 440 1.87 67.68 57.22
C ILE A 440 1.10 66.36 57.37
N ALA A 441 1.54 65.27 56.72
CA ALA A 441 0.91 63.96 56.82
C ALA A 441 0.96 63.40 58.26
N ARG A 442 2.05 63.65 59.00
CA ARG A 442 2.18 63.29 60.42
C ARG A 442 1.16 64.05 61.27
N GLN A 443 0.98 65.34 61.03
CA GLN A 443 -0.05 66.15 61.69
C GLN A 443 -1.46 65.63 61.35
N THR A 444 -1.80 65.48 60.06
CA THR A 444 -3.10 64.95 59.61
C THR A 444 -3.38 63.55 60.15
N SER A 445 -2.36 62.70 60.28
CA SER A 445 -2.52 61.36 60.87
C SER A 445 -2.80 61.41 62.37
N ALA A 446 -2.24 62.38 63.10
CA ALA A 446 -2.57 62.61 64.51
C ALA A 446 -4.00 63.15 64.68
N GLU A 447 -4.44 64.07 63.80
CA GLU A 447 -5.82 64.57 63.76
C GLU A 447 -6.82 63.45 63.40
N LEU A 448 -6.47 62.58 62.44
CA LEU A 448 -7.26 61.39 62.10
C LEU A 448 -7.29 60.36 63.23
N LEU A 449 -6.22 60.21 64.01
CA LEU A 449 -6.21 59.32 65.18
C LEU A 449 -7.15 59.83 66.28
N ASP A 450 -7.08 61.12 66.63
CA ASP A 450 -8.02 61.76 67.58
C ASP A 450 -9.48 61.65 67.09
N ALA A 451 -9.72 61.84 65.79
CA ALA A 451 -11.04 61.62 65.19
C ALA A 451 -11.49 60.14 65.23
N ALA A 452 -10.59 59.19 64.97
CA ALA A 452 -10.88 57.75 65.00
C ALA A 452 -11.09 57.23 66.44
N GLU A 453 -10.40 57.77 67.44
CA GLU A 453 -10.63 57.47 68.85
C GLU A 453 -12.01 57.97 69.29
N ARG A 454 -12.41 59.19 68.92
CA ARG A 454 -13.78 59.69 69.13
C ARG A 454 -14.81 58.81 68.42
N GLN A 455 -14.60 58.51 67.14
CA GLN A 455 -15.50 57.64 66.36
C GLN A 455 -15.60 56.24 66.97
N SER A 456 -14.52 55.67 67.49
CA SER A 456 -14.52 54.39 68.19
C SER A 456 -15.38 54.44 69.46
N SER A 457 -15.27 55.52 70.25
CA SER A 457 -16.13 55.76 71.42
C SER A 457 -17.61 55.88 71.02
N GLU A 458 -17.92 56.66 69.98
CA GLU A 458 -19.27 56.81 69.45
C GLU A 458 -19.82 55.48 68.90
N ILE A 459 -19.00 54.66 68.23
CA ILE A 459 -19.39 53.32 67.76
C ILE A 459 -19.64 52.37 68.93
N GLN A 460 -18.86 52.45 70.02
CA GLN A 460 -19.13 51.65 71.23
C GLN A 460 -20.45 52.07 71.90
N GLU A 461 -20.73 53.38 71.98
CA GLU A 461 -21.96 53.92 72.56
C GLU A 461 -23.20 53.61 71.68
N ALA A 462 -23.07 53.74 70.36
CA ALA A 462 -24.07 53.32 69.38
C ALA A 462 -24.26 51.78 69.38
N GLY A 463 -23.20 51.00 69.58
CA GLY A 463 -23.24 49.54 69.70
C GLY A 463 -23.95 49.07 70.97
N GLN A 464 -23.70 49.73 72.11
CA GLN A 464 -24.47 49.53 73.35
C GLN A 464 -25.94 49.91 73.15
N SER A 465 -26.21 51.01 72.45
CA SER A 465 -27.56 51.45 72.10
C SER A 465 -28.26 50.45 71.17
N ALA A 466 -27.55 49.88 70.18
CA ALA A 466 -28.06 48.85 69.29
C ALA A 466 -28.34 47.52 70.02
N LEU A 467 -27.51 47.13 70.98
CA LEU A 467 -27.78 45.97 71.85
C LEU A 467 -29.00 46.21 72.76
N ALA A 468 -29.17 47.43 73.29
CA ALA A 468 -30.35 47.82 74.05
C ALA A 468 -31.61 47.79 73.16
N MET A 469 -31.55 48.33 71.94
CA MET A 469 -32.63 48.24 70.95
C MET A 469 -32.92 46.79 70.54
N ALA A 470 -31.92 45.94 70.35
CA ALA A 470 -32.13 44.53 69.99
C ALA A 470 -32.83 43.76 71.11
N ARG A 471 -32.47 44.00 72.38
CA ARG A 471 -33.19 43.46 73.55
C ARG A 471 -34.63 43.98 73.58
N SER A 472 -34.83 45.27 73.40
CA SER A 472 -36.16 45.89 73.36
C SER A 472 -37.02 45.38 72.18
N MET A 473 -36.43 45.11 71.01
CA MET A 473 -37.13 44.53 69.86
C MET A 473 -37.49 43.05 70.08
N SER A 474 -36.64 42.28 70.78
CA SER A 474 -37.00 40.93 71.22
C SER A 474 -38.18 40.98 72.19
N GLU A 475 -38.10 41.84 73.20
CA GLU A 475 -39.17 42.07 74.18
C GLU A 475 -40.47 42.56 73.52
N VAL A 476 -40.41 43.47 72.54
CA VAL A 476 -41.56 43.91 71.75
C VAL A 476 -42.10 42.79 70.86
N SER A 477 -41.26 41.92 70.29
CA SER A 477 -41.68 40.76 69.51
C SER A 477 -42.42 39.73 70.38
N ASP A 478 -41.90 39.46 71.58
CA ASP A 478 -42.53 38.57 72.55
C ASP A 478 -43.88 39.15 73.01
N ASN A 479 -43.91 40.42 73.41
CA ASN A 479 -45.13 41.16 73.75
C ASN A 479 -46.15 41.22 72.58
N ALA A 480 -45.70 41.33 71.34
CA ALA A 480 -46.56 41.36 70.16
C ALA A 480 -47.13 39.97 69.82
N SER A 481 -46.34 38.91 70.03
CA SER A 481 -46.80 37.51 69.92
C SER A 481 -47.87 37.21 70.97
N GLU A 482 -47.62 37.58 72.23
CA GLU A 482 -48.59 37.48 73.32
C GLU A 482 -49.84 38.34 73.06
N SER A 483 -49.66 39.58 72.61
CA SER A 483 -50.78 40.48 72.27
C SER A 483 -51.60 39.99 71.08
N ALA A 484 -50.97 39.34 70.08
CA ALA A 484 -51.71 38.70 68.99
C ALA A 484 -52.52 37.49 69.50
N GLN A 485 -52.02 36.77 70.50
CA GLN A 485 -52.77 35.71 71.18
C GLN A 485 -53.95 36.27 72.00
N VAL A 486 -53.75 37.35 72.75
CA VAL A 486 -54.81 38.08 73.47
C VAL A 486 -55.83 38.70 72.50
N ALA A 487 -55.40 39.24 71.36
CA ALA A 487 -56.28 39.80 70.35
C ALA A 487 -57.12 38.73 69.65
N ARG A 488 -56.57 37.54 69.40
CA ARG A 488 -57.35 36.37 68.93
C ARG A 488 -58.39 35.94 69.96
N GLN A 489 -58.03 35.86 71.25
CA GLN A 489 -58.99 35.57 72.32
C GLN A 489 -60.07 36.67 72.44
N SER A 490 -59.66 37.94 72.30
CA SER A 490 -60.55 39.10 72.37
C SER A 490 -61.50 39.19 71.18
N LEU A 491 -61.05 38.85 69.96
CA LEU A 491 -61.92 38.71 68.78
C LEU A 491 -62.92 37.56 69.00
N GLN A 492 -62.46 36.40 69.47
CA GLN A 492 -63.32 35.25 69.77
C GLN A 492 -64.36 35.55 70.89
N ALA A 493 -64.08 36.52 71.76
CA ALA A 493 -65.02 37.06 72.74
C ALA A 493 -65.91 38.20 72.21
N ALA A 494 -65.41 39.04 71.30
CA ALA A 494 -66.13 40.17 70.72
C ALA A 494 -67.05 39.76 69.55
N GLU A 495 -66.75 38.67 68.84
CA GLU A 495 -67.69 37.98 67.95
C GLU A 495 -68.88 37.47 68.77
N LYS A 496 -68.62 36.84 69.92
CA LYS A 496 -69.64 36.50 70.93
C LYS A 496 -70.38 37.71 71.51
N GLY A 497 -69.86 38.95 71.35
CA GLY A 497 -70.39 40.17 71.97
C GLY A 497 -71.08 41.17 71.03
N THR A 498 -70.64 41.32 69.78
CA THR A 498 -71.32 42.21 68.79
C THR A 498 -72.63 41.60 68.30
N LEU A 499 -72.70 40.26 68.34
CA LEU A 499 -73.94 39.47 68.32
C LEU A 499 -74.94 39.84 69.43
N ALA A 500 -74.60 40.74 70.36
CA ALA A 500 -75.49 41.29 71.38
C ALA A 500 -75.65 42.83 71.33
N VAL A 501 -75.14 43.54 70.30
CA VAL A 501 -75.19 45.04 70.22
C VAL A 501 -75.75 45.62 68.91
N GLN A 502 -75.67 44.93 67.76
CA GLN A 502 -76.51 45.37 66.61
C GLN A 502 -78.00 45.36 66.97
N ASP A 503 -78.36 44.56 67.97
CA ASP A 503 -79.59 44.54 68.76
C ASP A 503 -79.97 45.87 69.46
N SER A 504 -79.29 47.01 69.21
CA SER A 504 -79.46 48.23 70.05
C SER A 504 -79.40 49.61 69.36
N ILE A 505 -79.10 49.79 68.06
CA ILE A 505 -78.81 51.14 67.50
C ILE A 505 -79.44 51.51 66.13
N LYS A 506 -79.92 52.78 66.02
CA LYS A 506 -80.12 53.67 64.84
C LYS A 506 -80.67 55.07 65.30
N GLY A 507 -79.84 56.09 65.64
CA GLY A 507 -80.27 57.53 65.64
C GLY A 507 -79.48 58.67 66.41
N MET A 508 -78.96 59.73 65.70
CA MET A 508 -78.54 61.12 66.18
C MET A 508 -78.06 62.11 65.02
N ASN A 509 -77.67 63.38 65.33
CA ASN A 509 -77.02 64.48 64.52
C ASN A 509 -77.93 65.55 63.83
N GLU A 510 -77.61 65.96 62.58
CA GLU A 510 -78.22 67.05 61.79
C GLU A 510 -77.98 68.53 62.28
N ILE A 511 -76.74 68.95 62.68
CA ILE A 511 -76.50 70.24 63.44
C ILE A 511 -75.31 71.17 62.98
N ARG A 512 -75.46 72.51 63.18
CA ARG A 512 -74.43 73.58 63.42
C ARG A 512 -73.82 74.39 62.23
N ASN A 513 -72.49 74.35 61.99
CA ASN A 513 -71.77 74.91 60.80
C ASN A 513 -71.45 76.46 60.69
N GLN A 514 -70.67 77.11 61.59
CA GLN A 514 -70.96 78.55 61.90
C GLN A 514 -69.88 79.64 62.26
N ILE A 515 -68.55 79.42 62.32
CA ILE A 515 -67.67 80.22 63.26
C ILE A 515 -66.50 81.10 62.74
N GLN A 516 -66.09 81.08 61.47
CA GLN A 516 -64.71 81.47 61.06
C GLN A 516 -64.41 83.00 60.91
N GLU A 517 -63.91 83.41 59.73
CA GLU A 517 -63.61 84.78 59.26
C GLU A 517 -62.55 85.64 59.99
N THR A 518 -62.44 85.57 61.32
CA THR A 518 -62.31 86.83 62.09
C THR A 518 -60.91 87.40 62.31
N SER A 519 -59.81 86.66 62.11
CA SER A 519 -58.47 87.02 62.62
C SER A 519 -57.65 88.05 61.81
N LYS A 520 -58.30 88.94 61.03
CA LYS A 520 -57.65 89.78 60.01
C LYS A 520 -57.20 91.18 60.49
N ARG A 521 -57.06 91.38 61.82
CA ARG A 521 -57.00 92.69 62.49
C ARG A 521 -55.70 92.99 63.20
#